data_AF-A0A9D6HZ88-F1
#
_entry.id   AF-A0A9D6HZ88-F1
#
_cell.length_a   1.000
_cell.length_b   1.000
_cell.length_c   1.000
_cell.angle_alpha   90.00
_cell.angle_beta   90.00
_cell.angle_gamma   90.00
#
_symmetry.space_group_name_H-M   'P 1'
#
loop_
_entity.id
_entity.type
_entity.pdbx_description
1 polymer ?
#
loop_
_entity_poly.entity_id
_entity_poly.type
_entity_poly.pdbx_seq_one_letter_code
_entity_poly.pdbx_strand_id
1 'polypeptide(L)'
;MAFVHLHTHSEYSLLDGANRIPDLVARTAELGMDTLAITDHGNLFAATAFYQQARAAQLRPILGFEAYLAFGPRQARERPPGAPAYYSHLVLLAKNRTGYHNLIKLSSIGFLEGYYRRPRIDKEVLERHQDGLVCLAACLSGEVALWLRQGNVEAATQSAEWFARTFG
;
A
#
# COMPACT_ATOMS: atom_id res chain seq x y z
N MET A 1 3.08 -15.35 -21.83
CA MET A 1 1.99 -14.59 -21.17
C MET A 1 2.65 -13.43 -20.44
N ALA A 2 2.17 -12.20 -20.62
CA ALA A 2 2.76 -11.03 -19.94
C ALA A 2 2.26 -10.97 -18.49
N PHE A 3 3.17 -10.68 -17.56
CA PHE A 3 2.87 -10.55 -16.13
C PHE A 3 3.64 -9.35 -15.54
N VAL A 4 3.04 -8.69 -14.55
CA VAL A 4 3.63 -7.54 -13.85
C VAL A 4 3.36 -7.68 -12.36
N HIS A 5 4.40 -7.57 -11.54
CA HIS A 5 4.26 -7.53 -10.08
C HIS A 5 3.78 -6.14 -9.63
N LEU A 6 2.59 -6.08 -9.03
CA LEU A 6 1.98 -4.84 -8.51
C LEU A 6 2.04 -4.70 -6.98
N HIS A 7 2.47 -5.75 -6.28
CA HIS A 7 2.69 -5.77 -4.84
C HIS A 7 4.06 -6.41 -4.60
N THR A 8 5.07 -5.57 -4.39
CA THR A 8 6.47 -6.00 -4.24
C THR A 8 7.16 -5.17 -3.17
N HIS A 9 7.83 -5.83 -2.24
CA HIS A 9 8.61 -5.18 -1.18
C HIS A 9 10.08 -5.10 -1.57
N SER A 10 10.68 -3.93 -1.37
CA SER A 10 12.10 -3.67 -1.53
C SER A 10 12.81 -3.68 -0.17
N GLU A 11 14.13 -3.46 -0.16
CA GLU A 11 14.93 -3.29 1.05
C GLU A 11 14.48 -2.12 1.94
N TYR A 12 13.62 -1.23 1.43
CA TYR A 12 13.05 -0.11 2.19
C TYR A 12 11.83 -0.50 3.02
N SER A 13 11.35 -1.74 2.90
CA SER A 13 10.58 -2.39 3.97
C SER A 13 11.55 -2.85 5.07
N LEU A 14 12.13 -1.91 5.83
CA LEU A 14 13.35 -2.04 6.66
C LEU A 14 13.42 -3.23 7.65
N LEU A 15 12.32 -3.92 7.93
CA LEU A 15 12.25 -5.04 8.88
C LEU A 15 11.85 -6.38 8.23
N ASP A 16 11.62 -6.41 6.92
CA ASP A 16 11.07 -7.58 6.22
C ASP A 16 11.58 -7.71 4.78
N GLY A 17 11.65 -6.60 4.04
CA GLY A 17 12.05 -6.62 2.65
C GLY A 17 13.53 -6.95 2.46
N ALA A 18 13.80 -7.97 1.64
CA ALA A 18 15.15 -8.43 1.32
C ALA A 18 15.58 -8.13 -0.13
N ASN A 19 14.65 -7.69 -0.97
CA ASN A 19 14.90 -7.50 -2.39
C ASN A 19 15.53 -6.13 -2.63
N ARG A 20 16.78 -6.10 -3.10
CA ARG A 20 17.45 -4.83 -3.42
C ARG A 20 16.89 -4.23 -4.71
N ILE A 21 16.68 -2.91 -4.78
CA ILE A 21 16.15 -2.25 -5.98
C ILE A 21 16.94 -2.59 -7.25
N PRO A 22 18.30 -2.55 -7.29
CA PRO A 22 19.04 -2.89 -8.50
C PRO A 22 18.80 -4.32 -8.97
N ASP A 23 18.73 -5.26 -8.01
CA ASP A 23 18.54 -6.68 -8.29
C ASP A 23 17.12 -6.96 -8.79
N LEU A 24 16.10 -6.29 -8.21
CA LEU A 24 14.72 -6.35 -8.70
C LEU A 24 14.58 -5.82 -10.13
N VAL A 25 15.19 -4.67 -10.42
CA VAL A 25 15.14 -4.05 -11.75
C VAL A 25 15.81 -4.96 -12.77
N ALA A 26 17.01 -5.47 -12.48
CA ALA A 26 17.72 -6.41 -13.35
C ALA A 26 16.88 -7.67 -13.58
N ARG A 27 16.35 -8.28 -12.51
CA ARG A 27 15.55 -9.50 -12.60
C ARG A 27 14.26 -9.31 -13.40
N THR A 28 13.61 -8.16 -13.26
CA THR A 28 12.41 -7.82 -14.03
C THR A 28 12.71 -7.80 -15.53
N ALA A 29 13.82 -7.18 -15.93
CA ALA A 29 14.25 -7.15 -17.32
C ALA A 29 14.64 -8.54 -17.86
N GLU A 30 15.37 -9.35 -17.08
CA GLU A 30 15.74 -10.72 -17.43
C GLU A 30 14.52 -11.61 -17.71
N LEU A 31 13.43 -11.40 -16.96
CA LEU A 31 12.18 -12.13 -17.11
C LEU A 31 11.33 -11.63 -18.29
N GLY A 32 11.82 -10.64 -19.04
CA GLY A 32 11.10 -10.04 -20.17
C GLY A 32 9.89 -9.20 -19.74
N MET A 33 9.84 -8.77 -18.48
CA MET A 33 8.82 -7.85 -17.97
C MET A 33 9.27 -6.40 -18.22
N ASP A 34 8.32 -5.53 -18.55
CA ASP A 34 8.60 -4.12 -18.87
C ASP A 34 8.18 -3.16 -17.75
N THR A 35 7.63 -3.67 -16.65
CA THR A 35 6.98 -2.89 -15.58
C THR A 35 7.24 -3.54 -14.24
N LEU A 36 7.43 -2.71 -13.21
CA LEU A 36 7.54 -3.15 -11.81
C LEU A 36 6.84 -2.13 -10.90
N ALA A 37 6.13 -2.61 -9.88
CA ALA A 37 5.69 -1.77 -8.77
C ALA A 37 6.50 -2.07 -7.50
N ILE A 38 6.79 -1.01 -6.73
CA ILE A 38 7.30 -1.11 -5.36
C ILE A 38 6.22 -0.59 -4.42
N THR A 39 5.90 -1.38 -3.40
CA THR A 39 4.83 -1.15 -2.43
C THR A 39 5.32 -1.44 -1.01
N ASP A 40 6.32 -0.70 -0.55
CA ASP A 40 6.93 -0.93 0.76
C ASP A 40 5.98 -0.67 1.93
N HIS A 41 6.27 -1.30 3.07
CA HIS A 41 5.44 -1.22 4.26
C HIS A 41 5.42 0.19 4.87
N GLY A 42 4.28 0.87 4.74
CA GLY A 42 3.95 2.12 5.43
C GLY A 42 4.83 3.32 5.03
N ASN A 43 5.63 3.21 3.96
CA ASN A 43 6.60 4.25 3.60
C ASN A 43 6.83 4.34 2.08
N LEU A 44 7.43 5.45 1.66
CA LEU A 44 7.80 5.74 0.27
C LEU A 44 9.31 5.98 0.14
N PHE A 45 10.13 5.45 1.04
CA PHE A 45 11.56 5.77 1.09
C PHE A 45 12.30 5.33 -0.18
N ALA A 46 11.87 4.23 -0.80
CA ALA A 46 12.39 3.72 -2.06
C ALA A 46 12.03 4.59 -3.28
N ALA A 47 10.98 5.42 -3.22
CA ALA A 47 10.27 5.89 -4.40
C ALA A 47 11.18 6.59 -5.43
N THR A 48 12.02 7.53 -4.97
CA THR A 48 12.94 8.27 -5.87
C THR A 48 14.03 7.36 -6.45
N ALA A 49 14.68 6.55 -5.60
CA ALA A 49 15.75 5.66 -6.02
C ALA A 49 15.24 4.61 -7.01
N PHE A 50 14.10 3.99 -6.70
CA PHE A 50 13.42 3.03 -7.56
C PHE A 50 13.04 3.65 -8.92
N TYR A 51 12.40 4.82 -8.91
CA TYR A 51 11.99 5.49 -10.13
C TYR A 51 13.19 5.74 -11.06
N GLN A 52 14.29 6.28 -10.52
CA GLN A 52 15.49 6.56 -11.30
C GLN A 52 16.11 5.29 -11.90
N GLN A 53 16.25 4.23 -11.12
CA GLN A 53 16.85 2.97 -11.57
C GLN A 53 15.98 2.24 -12.60
N ALA A 54 14.68 2.12 -12.35
CA ALA A 54 13.75 1.50 -13.28
C ALA A 54 13.75 2.23 -14.64
N ARG A 55 13.72 3.58 -14.63
CA ARG A 55 13.77 4.39 -15.84
C ARG A 55 15.09 4.23 -16.60
N ALA A 56 16.22 4.16 -15.90
CA ALA A 56 17.53 3.92 -16.52
C ALA A 56 17.60 2.55 -17.21
N ALA A 57 16.92 1.53 -16.65
CA ALA A 57 16.77 0.20 -17.24
C ALA A 57 15.61 0.09 -18.25
N GLN A 58 15.02 1.21 -18.68
CA GLN A 58 13.88 1.25 -19.62
C GLN A 58 12.62 0.50 -19.15
N LEU A 59 12.48 0.27 -17.84
CA LEU A 59 11.26 -0.27 -17.23
C LEU A 59 10.28 0.86 -16.88
N ARG A 60 9.00 0.53 -16.84
CA ARG A 60 7.91 1.39 -16.38
C ARG A 60 7.76 1.24 -14.85
N PRO A 61 8.15 2.24 -14.04
CA PRO A 61 7.95 2.17 -12.59
C PRO A 61 6.51 2.49 -12.21
N ILE A 62 5.94 1.72 -11.29
CA ILE A 62 4.69 2.03 -10.58
C ILE A 62 5.04 2.32 -9.13
N LEU A 63 4.76 3.55 -8.69
CA LEU A 63 5.04 3.98 -7.33
C LEU A 63 3.81 3.69 -6.46
N GLY A 64 4.02 2.97 -5.37
CA GLY A 64 3.00 2.65 -4.39
C GLY A 64 3.57 2.49 -2.99
N PHE A 65 2.70 2.18 -2.04
CA PHE A 65 3.09 1.66 -0.73
C PHE A 65 1.97 0.80 -0.16
N GLU A 66 2.34 -0.17 0.69
CA GLU A 66 1.36 -0.94 1.46
C GLU A 66 1.11 -0.19 2.78
N ALA A 67 -0.01 0.53 2.83
CA ALA A 67 -0.43 1.31 3.97
C ALA A 67 -0.87 0.43 5.13
N TYR A 68 -0.64 0.91 6.35
CA TYR A 68 -1.28 0.39 7.54
C TYR A 68 -2.59 1.16 7.77
N LEU A 69 -3.74 0.49 7.68
CA LEU A 69 -5.06 1.11 7.82
C LEU A 69 -5.66 0.80 9.19
N ALA A 70 -6.00 1.83 9.96
CA ALA A 70 -6.67 1.66 11.25
C ALA A 70 -8.17 1.33 11.08
N PHE A 71 -8.70 0.47 11.95
CA PHE A 71 -10.14 0.14 12.04
C PHE A 71 -10.98 1.23 12.74
N GLY A 72 -10.43 2.42 12.88
CA GLY A 72 -10.98 3.56 13.62
C GLY A 72 -10.07 4.78 13.44
N PRO A 73 -10.16 5.80 14.31
CA PRO A 73 -9.31 6.98 14.21
C PRO A 73 -7.82 6.60 14.23
N ARG A 74 -7.02 7.12 13.29
CA ARG A 74 -5.58 6.83 13.20
C ARG A 74 -4.80 7.19 14.47
N GLN A 75 -5.30 8.11 15.28
CA GLN A 75 -4.73 8.53 16.58
C GLN A 75 -5.02 7.54 17.73
N ALA A 76 -5.96 6.61 17.55
CA ALA A 76 -6.33 5.65 18.58
C ALA A 76 -5.15 4.73 18.92
N ARG A 77 -4.83 4.59 20.21
CA ARG A 77 -3.74 3.75 20.73
C ARG A 77 -4.21 2.37 21.19
N GLU A 78 -5.51 2.14 21.15
CA GLU A 78 -6.15 0.88 21.50
C GLU A 78 -6.81 0.27 20.27
N ARG A 79 -6.98 -1.05 20.28
CA ARG A 79 -7.77 -1.73 19.25
C ARG A 79 -9.24 -1.43 19.51
N PRO A 80 -9.99 -0.87 18.54
CA PRO A 80 -11.42 -0.66 18.70
C PRO A 80 -12.15 -1.97 19.09
N PRO A 81 -13.13 -1.93 20.00
CA PRO A 81 -13.93 -3.11 20.32
C PRO A 81 -14.53 -3.74 19.06
N GLY A 82 -14.41 -5.06 18.94
CA GLY A 82 -14.90 -5.81 17.77
C GLY A 82 -14.02 -5.73 16.52
N ALA A 83 -12.98 -4.88 16.47
CA ALA A 83 -12.06 -4.85 15.33
C ALA A 83 -11.22 -6.13 15.24
N PRO A 84 -10.93 -6.63 14.03
CA PRO A 84 -10.29 -7.92 13.86
C PRO A 84 -8.78 -7.85 14.17
N ALA A 85 -8.19 -6.65 14.10
CA ALA A 85 -6.79 -6.37 14.42
C ALA A 85 -6.61 -4.89 14.81
N TYR A 86 -5.39 -4.50 15.22
CA TYR A 86 -5.03 -3.09 15.50
C TYR A 86 -4.99 -2.22 14.23
N TYR A 87 -4.70 -2.84 13.10
CA TYR A 87 -4.66 -2.26 11.76
C TYR A 87 -4.75 -3.40 10.73
N SER A 88 -5.06 -3.05 9.49
CA SER A 88 -4.99 -3.90 8.32
C SER A 88 -3.93 -3.38 7.34
N HIS A 89 -3.63 -4.15 6.30
CA HIS A 89 -2.82 -3.70 5.17
C HIS A 89 -3.73 -3.22 4.03
N LEU A 90 -3.24 -2.24 3.26
CA LEU A 90 -3.91 -1.75 2.05
C LEU A 90 -2.86 -1.35 1.01
N VAL A 91 -2.91 -1.92 -0.19
CA VAL A 91 -1.97 -1.52 -1.26
C VAL A 91 -2.53 -0.34 -2.01
N LEU A 92 -1.75 0.73 -2.10
CA LEU A 92 -2.09 1.93 -2.86
C LEU A 92 -1.05 2.17 -3.95
N LEU A 93 -1.51 2.36 -5.19
CA LEU A 93 -0.67 2.63 -6.36
C LEU A 93 -1.04 4.00 -6.95
N ALA A 94 -0.04 4.78 -7.32
CA ALA A 94 -0.25 6.05 -8.02
C ALA A 94 -0.54 5.80 -9.51
N LYS A 95 -1.75 6.15 -9.97
CA LYS A 95 -2.14 6.07 -11.40
C LYS A 95 -1.64 7.25 -12.22
N ASN A 96 -1.34 8.37 -11.55
CA ASN A 96 -0.86 9.60 -12.16
C ASN A 96 -0.13 10.47 -11.12
N ARG A 97 0.28 11.68 -11.53
CA ARG A 97 1.00 12.62 -10.68
C ARG A 97 0.21 13.06 -9.44
N THR A 98 -1.11 13.28 -9.57
CA THR A 98 -1.99 13.57 -8.42
C THR A 98 -1.95 12.42 -7.43
N GLY A 99 -2.03 11.18 -7.90
CA GLY A 99 -1.88 9.98 -7.08
C GLY A 99 -0.57 9.95 -6.33
N TYR A 100 0.55 10.23 -7.00
CA TYR A 100 1.86 10.28 -6.34
C TYR A 100 1.92 11.36 -5.24
N HIS A 101 1.39 12.56 -5.50
CA HIS A 101 1.27 13.60 -4.48
C HIS A 101 0.41 13.15 -3.28
N ASN A 102 -0.69 12.44 -3.53
CA ASN A 102 -1.54 11.89 -2.49
C ASN A 102 -0.85 10.77 -1.70
N LEU A 103 -0.09 9.88 -2.34
CA LEU A 103 0.74 8.89 -1.63
C LEU A 103 1.71 9.57 -0.66
N ILE A 104 2.41 10.64 -1.10
CA ILE A 104 3.32 11.41 -0.23
C ILE A 104 2.59 11.95 0.99
N LYS A 105 1.38 12.53 0.79
CA LYS A 105 0.57 13.07 1.88
C LYS A 105 0.12 11.98 2.84
N LEU A 106 -0.41 10.87 2.34
CA LEU A 106 -0.85 9.73 3.15
C LEU A 106 0.30 9.12 3.96
N SER A 107 1.47 8.91 3.36
CA SER A 107 2.64 8.41 4.07
C SER A 107 3.06 9.38 5.19
N SER A 108 3.08 10.69 4.88
CA SER A 108 3.42 11.73 5.86
C SER A 108 2.41 11.80 7.02
N ILE A 109 1.11 11.74 6.74
CA ILE A 109 0.05 11.67 7.76
C ILE A 109 0.23 10.44 8.65
N GLY A 110 0.55 9.29 8.05
CA GLY A 110 0.81 8.06 8.80
C GLY A 110 1.91 8.23 9.85
N PHE A 111 3.00 8.92 9.51
CA PHE A 111 4.10 9.20 10.42
C PHE A 111 3.80 10.33 11.42
N LEU A 112 3.16 11.41 11.00
CA LEU A 112 2.97 12.61 11.82
C LEU A 112 1.78 12.52 12.78
N GLU A 113 0.71 11.85 12.37
CA GLU A 113 -0.57 11.86 13.10
C GLU A 113 -0.98 10.47 13.61
N GLY A 114 -0.74 9.43 12.80
CA GLY A 114 -1.25 8.07 13.09
C GLY A 114 -0.23 7.10 13.67
N TYR A 115 0.98 7.58 13.98
CA TYR A 115 2.06 6.72 14.44
C TYR A 115 1.76 6.20 15.85
N TYR A 116 1.73 4.87 15.97
CA TYR A 116 1.68 4.18 17.24
C TYR A 116 2.76 3.10 17.31
N ARG A 117 2.56 1.98 16.61
CA ARG A 117 3.59 0.95 16.38
C ARG A 117 4.06 0.91 14.93
N ARG A 118 3.21 1.44 14.05
CA ARG A 118 3.36 1.57 12.61
C ARG A 118 2.75 2.93 12.20
N PRO A 119 3.21 3.54 11.10
CA PRO A 119 2.62 4.76 10.57
C PRO A 119 1.26 4.44 9.94
N ARG A 120 0.16 4.63 10.69
CA ARG A 120 -1.18 4.24 10.24
C ARG A 120 -1.94 5.42 9.65
N ILE A 121 -2.73 5.15 8.64
CA ILE A 121 -3.77 6.05 8.14
C ILE A 121 -5.15 5.51 8.51
N ASP A 122 -6.20 6.23 8.17
CA ASP A 122 -7.59 5.81 8.34
C ASP A 122 -8.43 6.15 7.09
N LYS A 123 -9.69 5.70 7.10
CA LYS A 123 -10.63 5.91 6.01
C LYS A 123 -10.93 7.40 5.73
N GLU A 124 -10.88 8.25 6.76
CA GLU A 124 -11.10 9.70 6.64
C GLU A 124 -10.04 10.35 5.73
N VAL A 125 -8.75 10.08 5.98
CA VAL A 125 -7.68 10.66 5.16
C VAL A 125 -7.56 9.98 3.80
N LEU A 126 -7.96 8.70 3.69
CA LEU A 126 -8.06 8.04 2.40
C LEU A 126 -9.09 8.72 1.49
N GLU A 127 -10.30 8.98 1.97
CA GLU A 127 -11.33 9.69 1.20
C GLU A 127 -10.87 11.07 0.74
N ARG A 128 -10.15 11.81 1.61
CA ARG A 128 -9.57 13.12 1.28
C ARG A 128 -8.46 13.07 0.23
N HIS A 129 -7.77 11.95 0.09
CA HIS A 129 -6.59 11.79 -0.76
C HIS A 129 -6.73 10.63 -1.77
N GLN A 130 -7.94 10.21 -2.10
CA GLN A 130 -8.21 9.07 -2.98
C GLN A 130 -7.88 9.34 -4.46
N ASP A 131 -7.94 10.62 -4.87
CA ASP A 131 -7.78 11.00 -6.27
C ASP A 131 -6.42 10.56 -6.82
N GLY A 132 -6.43 9.96 -8.00
CA GLY A 132 -5.18 9.48 -8.60
C GLY A 132 -4.67 8.14 -8.05
N LEU A 133 -5.38 7.49 -7.12
CA LEU A 133 -4.96 6.20 -6.57
C LEU A 133 -5.71 5.02 -7.19
N VAL A 134 -5.03 3.87 -7.20
CA VAL A 134 -5.62 2.53 -7.37
C VAL A 134 -5.41 1.78 -6.06
N CYS A 135 -6.44 1.08 -5.60
CA CYS A 135 -6.46 0.36 -4.34
C CYS A 135 -6.57 -1.14 -4.59
N LEU A 136 -5.75 -1.95 -3.93
CA LEU A 136 -5.91 -3.41 -3.87
C LEU A 136 -6.18 -3.83 -2.42
N ALA A 137 -7.01 -4.84 -2.23
CA ALA A 137 -7.40 -5.38 -0.93
C ALA A 137 -6.24 -5.98 -0.09
N ALA A 138 -5.01 -5.95 -0.64
CA ALA A 138 -3.75 -6.40 -0.05
C ALA A 138 -3.70 -7.92 0.21
N CYS A 139 -2.91 -8.31 1.22
CA CYS A 139 -2.59 -9.69 1.57
C CYS A 139 -3.58 -10.28 2.61
N LEU A 140 -3.21 -11.37 3.28
CA LEU A 140 -4.00 -11.99 4.37
C LEU A 140 -4.19 -11.07 5.60
N SER A 141 -3.42 -9.98 5.68
CA SER A 141 -3.57 -8.91 6.67
C SER A 141 -4.46 -7.75 6.18
N GLY A 142 -5.04 -7.86 4.98
CA GLY A 142 -5.98 -6.89 4.44
C GLY A 142 -7.32 -6.90 5.18
N GLU A 143 -8.01 -5.75 5.21
CA GLU A 143 -9.24 -5.57 5.99
C GLU A 143 -10.32 -6.61 5.66
N VAL A 144 -10.58 -6.85 4.37
CA VAL A 144 -11.56 -7.84 3.90
C VAL A 144 -11.18 -9.26 4.34
N ALA A 145 -9.90 -9.63 4.15
CA ALA A 145 -9.41 -10.96 4.53
C ALA A 145 -9.46 -11.20 6.05
N LEU A 146 -9.14 -10.18 6.85
CA LEU A 146 -9.20 -10.25 8.30
C LEU A 146 -10.63 -10.51 8.80
N TRP A 147 -11.63 -9.85 8.23
CA TRP A 147 -13.04 -10.09 8.58
C TRP A 147 -13.52 -11.49 8.17
N LEU A 148 -13.19 -11.92 6.95
CA LEU A 148 -13.55 -13.26 6.47
C LEU A 148 -12.96 -14.36 7.35
N ARG A 149 -11.70 -14.20 7.80
CA ARG A 149 -11.04 -15.16 8.70
C ARG A 149 -11.70 -15.27 10.08
N GLN A 150 -12.50 -14.30 10.48
CA GLN A 150 -13.29 -14.33 11.71
C GLN A 150 -14.73 -14.83 11.48
N GLY A 151 -15.07 -15.26 10.25
CA GLY A 151 -16.42 -15.65 9.88
C GLY A 151 -17.39 -14.47 9.74
N ASN A 152 -16.91 -13.23 9.80
CA ASN A 152 -17.75 -12.05 9.69
C ASN A 152 -17.85 -11.60 8.21
N VAL A 153 -18.65 -12.35 7.45
CA VAL A 153 -18.88 -12.08 6.02
C VAL A 153 -19.55 -10.72 5.81
N GLU A 154 -20.44 -10.33 6.70
CA GLU A 154 -21.14 -9.04 6.61
C GLU A 154 -20.15 -7.86 6.67
N ALA A 155 -19.27 -7.83 7.68
CA ALA A 155 -18.25 -6.79 7.79
C ALA A 155 -17.26 -6.81 6.62
N ALA A 156 -16.89 -8.00 6.13
CA ALA A 156 -16.03 -8.13 4.95
C ALA A 156 -16.67 -7.51 3.70
N THR A 157 -17.96 -7.77 3.47
CA THR A 157 -18.73 -7.18 2.37
C THR A 157 -18.82 -5.66 2.51
N GLN A 158 -19.17 -5.14 3.69
CA GLN A 158 -19.23 -3.70 3.94
C GLN A 158 -17.87 -3.02 3.69
N SER A 159 -16.76 -3.66 4.08
CA SER A 159 -15.41 -3.19 3.78
C SER A 159 -15.13 -3.14 2.28
N ALA A 160 -15.46 -4.22 1.55
CA ALA A 160 -15.28 -4.29 0.10
C ALA A 160 -16.11 -3.23 -0.65
N GLU A 161 -17.37 -3.05 -0.25
CA GLU A 161 -18.26 -2.02 -0.79
C GLU A 161 -17.74 -0.61 -0.52
N TRP A 162 -17.19 -0.36 0.67
CA TRP A 162 -16.55 0.91 0.97
C TRP A 162 -15.34 1.15 0.04
N PHE A 163 -14.45 0.17 -0.14
CA PHE A 163 -13.30 0.32 -1.05
C PHE A 163 -13.73 0.56 -2.50
N ALA A 164 -14.73 -0.18 -3.01
CA ALA A 164 -15.26 0.00 -4.35
C ALA A 164 -15.89 1.39 -4.54
N ARG A 165 -16.65 1.89 -3.55
CA ARG A 165 -17.22 3.24 -3.63
C ARG A 165 -16.16 4.34 -3.62
N THR A 166 -15.11 4.17 -2.81
CA THR A 166 -14.04 5.18 -2.63
C THR A 166 -13.08 5.21 -3.83
N PHE A 167 -12.70 4.04 -4.38
CA PHE A 167 -11.66 3.96 -5.41
C PHE A 167 -12.17 3.68 -6.83
N GLY A 168 -13.46 3.39 -6.99
CA GLY A 168 -14.11 3.04 -8.27
C GLY A 168 -13.97 1.56 -8.62
#